data_AF-A0A8T4XIB2-F1
#
_entry.id   AF-A0A8T4XIB2-F1
#
_cell.length_a   1.000
_cell.length_b   1.000
_cell.length_c   1.000
_cell.angle_alpha   90.00
_cell.angle_beta   90.00
_cell.angle_gamma   90.00
#
_symmetry.space_group_name_H-M   'P 1'
#
loop_
_entity.id
_entity.type
_entity.pdbx_description
1 polymer ?
#
loop_
_entity_poly.entity_id
_entity_poly.type
_entity_poly.pdbx_seq_one_letter_code
_entity_poly.pdbx_strand_id
1 'polypeptide(L)'
;ISGWVAVRMGFWSIEDWERQNRLLERLGLPLKIKFDADEMIRAMHFDKKVEGETIMFVLPKRIGEMASINGRYKIPVSEEKLRIFLKEVIEND
;
A
#
# COMPACT_ATOMS: atom_id res chain seq x y z
N ILE A 1 -1.08 2.63 -3.98
CA ILE A 1 -0.53 2.70 -2.60
C ILE A 1 -0.37 1.32 -1.97
N SER A 2 -1.43 0.53 -1.73
CA SER A 2 -1.32 -0.80 -1.09
C SER A 2 -0.32 -1.75 -1.77
N GLY A 3 -0.26 -1.74 -3.11
CA GLY A 3 0.75 -2.48 -3.86
C GLY A 3 2.19 -2.07 -3.52
N TRP A 4 2.47 -0.76 -3.46
CA TRP A 4 3.80 -0.25 -3.09
C TRP A 4 4.16 -0.58 -1.65
N VAL A 5 3.20 -0.42 -0.72
CA VAL A 5 3.37 -0.82 0.67
C VAL A 5 3.74 -2.31 0.78
N ALA A 6 3.10 -3.18 -0.02
CA ALA A 6 3.42 -4.60 -0.04
C ALA A 6 4.84 -4.91 -0.56
N VAL A 7 5.30 -4.18 -1.58
CA VAL A 7 6.68 -4.26 -2.08
C VAL A 7 7.66 -3.86 -0.98
N ARG A 8 7.45 -2.70 -0.35
CA ARG A 8 8.33 -2.18 0.70
C ARG A 8 8.34 -3.03 1.96
N MET A 9 7.24 -3.71 2.25
CA MET A 9 7.11 -4.65 3.35
C MET A 9 7.63 -6.06 2.99
N GLY A 10 8.12 -6.28 1.77
CA GLY A 10 8.67 -7.57 1.33
C GLY A 10 7.64 -8.66 1.08
N PHE A 11 6.35 -8.32 1.04
CA PHE A 11 5.28 -9.28 0.74
C PHE A 11 5.11 -9.53 -0.74
N TRP A 12 5.42 -8.53 -1.58
CA TRP A 12 5.19 -8.58 -3.01
C TRP A 12 6.44 -8.19 -3.80
N SER A 13 6.67 -8.79 -4.97
CA SER A 13 7.83 -8.45 -5.79
C SER A 13 7.59 -7.17 -6.59
N ILE A 14 8.66 -6.45 -6.92
CA ILE A 14 8.59 -5.25 -7.73
C ILE A 14 8.07 -5.57 -9.14
N GLU A 15 8.44 -6.71 -9.72
CA GLU A 15 8.06 -7.14 -11.07
C GLU A 15 6.54 -7.39 -11.17
N ASP A 16 5.95 -8.01 -10.15
CA ASP A 16 4.51 -8.24 -10.11
C ASP A 16 3.75 -6.92 -9.88
N TRP A 17 4.29 -6.02 -9.05
CA TRP A 17 3.73 -4.68 -8.86
C TRP A 17 3.71 -3.88 -10.17
N GLU A 18 4.83 -3.86 -10.89
CA GLU A 18 4.92 -3.23 -12.21
C GLU A 18 3.99 -3.90 -13.23
N ARG A 19 3.88 -5.23 -13.20
CA ARG A 19 2.96 -5.97 -14.08
C ARG A 19 1.51 -5.56 -13.84
N GLN A 20 1.09 -5.41 -12.58
CA GLN A 20 -0.25 -4.90 -12.25
C GLN A 20 -0.42 -3.46 -12.74
N ASN A 21 0.57 -2.59 -12.52
CA ASN A 21 0.50 -1.21 -12.96
C ASN A 21 0.35 -1.09 -14.48
N ARG A 22 1.14 -1.85 -15.26
CA ARG A 22 0.99 -1.92 -16.73
C ARG A 22 -0.41 -2.36 -17.17
N LEU A 23 -1.06 -3.24 -16.42
CA LEU A 23 -2.44 -3.63 -16.69
C LEU A 23 -3.43 -2.49 -16.41
N LEU A 24 -3.32 -1.85 -15.25
CA LEU A 24 -4.17 -0.71 -14.88
C LEU A 24 -4.03 0.44 -15.90
N GLU A 25 -2.80 0.73 -16.33
CA GLU A 25 -2.51 1.74 -17.36
C GLU A 25 -3.16 1.37 -18.70
N ARG A 26 -3.05 0.11 -19.14
CA ARG A 26 -3.73 -0.37 -20.37
C ARG A 26 -5.26 -0.26 -20.29
N LEU A 27 -5.82 -0.30 -19.09
CA LEU A 27 -7.24 -0.11 -18.84
C LEU A 27 -7.63 1.38 -18.70
N GLY A 28 -6.67 2.30 -18.83
CA GLY A 28 -6.89 3.74 -18.69
C GLY A 28 -7.13 4.19 -17.25
N LEU A 29 -6.75 3.37 -16.25
CA LEU A 29 -6.93 3.69 -14.85
C LEU A 29 -5.77 4.54 -14.32
N PRO A 30 -6.05 5.51 -13.43
CA PRO A 30 -5.01 6.37 -12.88
C PRO A 30 -4.06 5.57 -11.97
N LEU A 31 -2.76 5.71 -12.23
CA LEU A 31 -1.70 5.15 -11.38
C LEU A 31 -1.11 6.17 -10.40
N LYS A 32 -1.26 7.45 -10.73
CA LYS A 32 -0.67 8.58 -10.01
C LYS A 32 -1.78 9.43 -9.41
N ILE A 33 -1.52 9.93 -8.20
CA ILE A 33 -2.42 10.84 -7.50
C ILE A 33 -1.55 11.80 -6.69
N LYS A 34 -1.83 13.10 -6.77
CA LYS A 34 -1.20 14.10 -5.92
C LYS A 34 -1.96 14.18 -4.60
N PHE A 35 -1.26 14.02 -3.49
CA PHE A 35 -1.84 14.10 -2.14
C PHE A 35 -0.77 14.56 -1.15
N ASP A 36 -1.22 15.11 -0.02
CA ASP A 36 -0.37 15.35 1.14
C ASP A 36 -0.28 14.05 1.96
N ALA A 37 0.94 13.58 2.25
CA ALA A 37 1.14 12.31 2.94
C ALA A 37 0.54 12.34 4.36
N ASP A 38 0.61 13.48 5.03
CA ASP A 38 0.07 13.70 6.37
C ASP A 38 -1.46 13.67 6.39
N GLU A 39 -2.09 14.37 5.44
CA GLU A 39 -3.53 14.35 5.25
C GLU A 39 -4.03 12.96 4.87
N MET A 40 -3.28 12.22 4.04
CA MET A 40 -3.62 10.86 3.68
C MET A 40 -3.56 9.91 4.88
N ILE A 41 -2.54 10.00 5.73
CA ILE A 41 -2.45 9.19 6.95
C ILE A 41 -3.62 9.53 7.88
N ARG A 42 -3.93 10.82 8.09
CA ARG A 42 -5.11 11.25 8.84
C ARG A 42 -6.41 10.72 8.25
N ALA A 43 -6.54 10.71 6.92
CA ALA A 43 -7.72 10.16 6.25
C ALA A 43 -7.86 8.64 6.49
N MET A 44 -6.74 7.90 6.49
CA MET A 44 -6.73 6.46 6.80
C MET A 44 -7.14 6.16 8.24
N HIS A 45 -6.94 7.10 9.18
CA HIS A 45 -7.40 6.96 10.56
C HIS A 45 -8.92 6.93 10.73
N PHE A 46 -9.67 7.48 9.77
CA PHE A 46 -11.12 7.40 9.77
C PHE A 46 -11.65 6.05 9.25
N ASP A 47 -10.80 5.19 8.68
CA ASP A 47 -11.16 3.81 8.36
C ASP A 47 -11.20 2.97 9.66
N LYS A 48 -12.21 2.10 9.82
CA LYS A 48 -12.41 1.26 11.03
C LYS A 48 -11.30 0.22 11.28
N LYS A 49 -10.16 0.31 10.59
CA LYS A 49 -9.03 -0.64 10.58
C LYS A 49 -7.79 -0.09 11.28
N VAL A 50 -7.99 0.78 12.26
CA VAL A 50 -6.92 1.39 13.05
C VAL A 50 -6.91 0.76 14.44
N GLU A 51 -5.72 0.35 14.89
CA GLU A 51 -5.47 -0.10 16.26
C GLU A 51 -4.32 0.76 16.82
N GLY A 52 -4.66 1.88 17.47
CA GLY A 52 -3.67 2.86 17.96
C GLY A 52 -2.97 3.61 16.81
N GLU A 53 -1.64 3.65 16.82
CA GLU A 53 -0.79 4.31 15.79
C GLU A 53 -0.47 3.39 14.59
N THR A 54 -1.27 2.34 14.43
CA THR A 54 -1.06 1.31 13.41
C THR A 54 -2.29 1.19 12.52
N ILE A 55 -2.04 1.26 11.21
CA ILE A 55 -3.08 1.09 10.19
C ILE A 55 -2.99 -0.35 9.67
N MET A 56 -4.13 -1.04 9.63
CA MET A 56 -4.19 -2.43 9.20
C MET A 56 -4.42 -2.53 7.70
N PHE A 57 -3.45 -3.07 6.98
CA PHE A 57 -3.50 -3.26 5.53
C PHE A 57 -3.84 -4.70 5.16
N VAL A 58 -4.46 -4.86 3.99
CA VAL A 58 -4.46 -6.14 3.26
C VAL A 58 -3.45 -5.98 2.13
N LEU A 59 -2.42 -6.81 2.11
CA LEU A 59 -1.28 -6.67 1.19
C LEU A 59 -1.24 -7.86 0.22
N PRO A 60 -1.02 -7.65 -1.09
CA PRO A 60 -0.79 -8.73 -2.04
C PRO A 60 0.50 -9.48 -1.70
N LYS A 61 0.53 -10.79 -2.01
CA LYS A 61 1.73 -11.63 -1.95
C LYS A 61 2.23 -12.02 -3.35
N ARG A 62 1.29 -12.27 -4.24
CA ARG A 62 1.47 -12.45 -5.69
C ARG A 62 0.14 -12.17 -6.37
N ILE A 63 0.11 -12.08 -7.69
CA ILE A 63 -1.17 -11.94 -8.41
C ILE A 63 -2.08 -13.13 -8.08
N GLY A 64 -3.25 -12.84 -7.51
CA GLY A 64 -4.24 -13.83 -7.10
C GLY A 64 -4.13 -14.34 -5.65
N GLU A 65 -3.18 -13.85 -4.84
CA GLU A 65 -3.01 -14.26 -3.44
C GLU A 65 -2.65 -13.07 -2.53
N MET A 66 -3.26 -13.02 -1.34
CA MET A 66 -2.96 -12.02 -0.31
C MET A 66 -2.01 -12.57 0.75
N ALA A 67 -1.15 -11.70 1.29
CA ALA A 67 -0.26 -12.03 2.39
C ALA A 67 -1.04 -12.21 3.70
N SER A 68 -0.57 -13.13 4.54
CA SER A 68 -1.12 -13.35 5.88
C SER A 68 0.00 -13.59 6.90
N ILE A 69 -0.18 -13.08 8.11
CA ILE A 69 0.69 -13.36 9.25
C ILE A 69 -0.15 -14.13 10.27
N ASN A 70 0.28 -15.33 10.65
CA ASN A 70 -0.43 -16.21 11.59
C ASN A 70 -1.91 -16.42 11.22
N GLY A 71 -2.19 -16.63 9.93
CA GLY A 71 -3.55 -16.82 9.41
C GLY A 71 -4.41 -15.55 9.33
N ARG A 72 -3.85 -14.36 9.61
CA ARG A 72 -4.56 -13.08 9.53
C ARG A 72 -4.08 -12.26 8.34
N TYR A 73 -5.02 -11.77 7.54
CA TYR A 73 -4.74 -10.91 6.37
C TYR A 73 -4.59 -9.43 6.72
N LYS A 74 -4.96 -9.05 7.95
CA LYS A 74 -4.76 -7.68 8.47
C LYS A 74 -3.33 -7.56 8.96
N ILE A 75 -2.49 -6.91 8.18
CA ILE A 75 -1.07 -6.72 8.46
C ILE A 75 -0.88 -5.31 9.01
N PRO A 76 -0.30 -5.15 10.22
CA PRO A 76 -0.05 -3.85 10.80
C PRO A 76 1.06 -3.11 10.05
N VAL A 77 0.80 -1.84 9.73
CA VAL A 77 1.80 -0.89 9.21
C VAL A 77 1.79 0.34 10.12
N SER A 78 2.94 0.64 10.73
CA SER A 78 3.08 1.83 11.57
C SER A 78 3.00 3.11 10.73
N GLU A 79 2.52 4.19 11.32
CA GLU A 79 2.48 5.50 10.65
C GLU A 79 3.84 5.97 10.16
N GLU A 80 4.90 5.73 10.93
CA GLU A 80 6.27 6.06 10.54
C GLU A 80 6.67 5.40 9.22
N LYS A 81 6.43 4.09 9.09
CA LYS A 81 6.70 3.35 7.85
C LYS A 81 5.83 3.84 6.71
N LEU A 82 4.55 4.05 6.98
CA LEU A 82 3.59 4.50 5.97
C LEU A 82 3.98 5.87 5.41
N ARG A 83 4.41 6.79 6.28
CA ARG A 83 4.91 8.12 5.90
C ARG A 83 6.10 8.04 4.96
N ILE A 84 7.06 7.15 5.23
CA ILE A 84 8.20 6.91 4.34
C ILE A 84 7.70 6.39 2.98
N PHE A 85 6.85 5.37 2.98
CA PHE A 85 6.38 4.75 1.75
C PHE A 85 5.52 5.69 0.90
N LEU A 86 4.73 6.56 1.52
CA LEU A 86 3.91 7.55 0.81
C LEU A 86 4.78 8.64 0.16
N LYS A 87 5.84 9.10 0.83
CA LYS A 87 6.79 10.05 0.23
C LYS A 87 7.48 9.48 -0.99
N GLU A 88 7.88 8.21 -0.95
CA GLU A 88 8.47 7.53 -2.11
C GLU A 88 7.49 7.46 -3.29
N VAL A 89 6.19 7.23 -3.06
CA VAL A 89 5.20 7.25 -4.13
C VAL A 89 5.09 8.64 -4.77
N ILE A 90 5.21 9.70 -3.98
CA ILE A 90 5.17 11.10 -4.46
C ILE A 90 6.46 11.47 -5.21
N GLU A 91 7.62 10.97 -4.77
CA GLU A 91 8.93 11.30 -5.36
C GLU A 91 9.24 10.51 -6.65
N ASN A 92 8.62 9.34 -6.84
CA ASN A 92 8.72 8.56 -8.08
C ASN A 92 7.77 9.07 -9.20
N ASP A 93 7.15 10.26 -9.02
CA ASP A 93 6.27 10.90 -10.01
C ASP A 93 6.98 11.72 -11.08
#